data_AF-A0A452R7I7-F1
#
_entry.id   AF-A0A452R7I7-F1
#
_cell.length_a   1.000
_cell.length_b   1.000
_cell.length_c   1.000
_cell.angle_alpha   90.00
_cell.angle_beta   90.00
_cell.angle_gamma   90.00
#
_symmetry.space_group_name_H-M   'P 1'
#
loop_
_entity.id
_entity.type
_entity.pdbx_description
1 polymer ?
#
loop_
_entity_poly.entity_id
_entity_poly.type
_entity_poly.pdbx_seq_one_letter_code
_entity_poly.pdbx_strand_id
1 'polypeptide(L)'
;IHCLSFVAQECSPGGHQFLRSPYRSVHFDSMHLQHSPFQDLICDHSLSPGWYRFLIFDRPAEMPTKCVEVNHCGTQAPIWLSLRDSETLPSPGEIKQLTACATWKFLFSAAKDCCLFQIPVFVRNCGNFFVYLLQPTQGCMGYCAQAISDAKLHPCHPDEVEIGGHCVRQLSASLPPPPPGRPEVVVELMGSRLFCRCAFEASPTNTSVGFLITWSRLSSQEIKEELKQETTVQESSLLELDGINLRLGDRIFCSASVFLLEKPHVQSLAIESQEFFAGIKLHPELSTIAEDGKEYQLKIESTVPVICSASSELGQECKISLKLKTVDQVILFWGIYDFKMSLKKIIRIPFVESKLSS
;
A
#
# COMPACT_ATOMS: atom_id res chain seq x y z
N ILE A 1 -54.52 -16.12 18.40
CA ILE A 1 -54.01 -15.01 17.57
C ILE A 1 -52.50 -15.23 17.45
N HIS A 2 -52.02 -15.82 16.35
CA HIS A 2 -50.59 -15.93 16.09
C HIS A 2 -50.10 -14.54 15.66
N CYS A 3 -49.26 -13.91 16.47
CA CYS A 3 -48.61 -12.66 16.11
C CYS A 3 -47.50 -13.01 15.10
N LEU A 4 -47.79 -12.90 13.81
CA LEU A 4 -46.76 -12.93 12.77
C LEU A 4 -45.93 -11.66 12.95
N SER A 5 -44.73 -11.79 13.49
CA SER A 5 -43.74 -10.71 13.54
C SER A 5 -43.36 -10.35 12.09
N PHE A 6 -43.97 -9.31 11.54
CA PHE A 6 -43.65 -8.82 10.21
C PHE A 6 -42.25 -8.18 10.29
N VAL A 7 -41.24 -8.88 9.79
CA VAL A 7 -39.90 -8.32 9.60
C VAL A 7 -40.02 -7.24 8.52
N ALA A 8 -39.52 -6.05 8.80
CA ALA A 8 -39.59 -4.96 7.82
C ALA A 8 -38.82 -5.31 6.55
N GLN A 9 -39.32 -4.80 5.42
CA GLN A 9 -38.81 -5.19 4.10
C GLN A 9 -37.32 -4.92 3.98
N GLU A 10 -36.85 -3.75 4.39
CA GLU A 10 -35.45 -3.32 4.35
C GLU A 10 -34.52 -4.16 5.26
N CYS A 11 -35.07 -4.84 6.26
CA CYS A 11 -34.34 -5.76 7.12
C CYS A 11 -34.27 -7.20 6.57
N SER A 12 -35.04 -7.50 5.52
CA SER A 12 -35.07 -8.81 4.88
C SER A 12 -34.00 -8.91 3.77
N PRO A 13 -33.54 -10.13 3.41
CA PRO A 13 -32.66 -10.32 2.26
C PRO A 13 -33.27 -9.71 0.98
N GLY A 14 -32.51 -8.87 0.29
CA GLY A 14 -32.98 -8.13 -0.89
C GLY A 14 -33.75 -6.84 -0.61
N GLY A 15 -34.01 -6.50 0.66
CA GLY A 15 -34.64 -5.24 1.06
C GLY A 15 -33.70 -4.04 1.12
N HIS A 16 -32.39 -4.28 1.10
CA HIS A 16 -31.35 -3.27 1.09
C HIS A 16 -30.25 -3.64 0.10
N GLN A 17 -29.53 -2.63 -0.35
CA GLN A 17 -28.35 -2.75 -1.19
C GLN A 17 -27.09 -2.75 -0.32
N PHE A 18 -25.99 -3.29 -0.84
CA PHE A 18 -24.71 -3.23 -0.16
C PHE A 18 -23.84 -2.14 -0.75
N LEU A 19 -23.43 -1.19 0.09
CA LEU A 19 -22.43 -0.20 -0.28
C LEU A 19 -21.04 -0.76 0.07
N ARG A 20 -20.44 -1.47 -0.89
CA ARG A 20 -19.17 -2.21 -0.71
C ARG A 20 -18.00 -1.45 -1.30
N SER A 21 -17.03 -1.07 -0.47
CA SER A 21 -15.71 -0.62 -0.94
C SER A 21 -14.74 -0.54 0.24
N PRO A 22 -13.52 -1.11 0.13
CA PRO A 22 -12.52 -1.01 1.18
C PRO A 22 -12.04 0.43 1.39
N TYR A 23 -12.05 1.25 0.33
CA TYR A 23 -11.63 2.64 0.38
C TYR A 23 -12.55 3.52 1.24
N ARG A 24 -13.79 3.10 1.51
CA ARG A 24 -14.75 3.83 2.39
C ARG A 24 -14.37 3.80 3.87
N SER A 25 -13.33 3.05 4.25
CA SER A 25 -12.83 3.00 5.61
C SER A 25 -12.38 4.37 6.11
N VAL A 26 -12.75 4.74 7.32
CA VAL A 26 -12.23 5.94 8.01
C VAL A 26 -10.70 5.95 8.14
N HIS A 27 -10.05 4.78 8.03
CA HIS A 27 -8.59 4.65 8.12
C HIS A 27 -7.88 4.78 6.77
N PHE A 28 -8.64 4.85 5.65
CA PHE A 28 -8.03 4.98 4.34
C PHE A 28 -7.72 6.46 4.04
N ASP A 29 -6.44 6.78 3.87
CA ASP A 29 -5.97 8.10 3.46
C ASP A 29 -6.11 8.27 1.94
N SER A 30 -6.82 9.32 1.55
CA SER A 30 -7.18 9.64 0.17
C SER A 30 -6.34 10.79 -0.41
N MET A 31 -5.36 11.32 0.33
CA MET A 31 -4.46 12.39 -0.12
C MET A 31 -3.77 12.06 -1.44
N HIS A 32 -3.28 10.82 -1.59
CA HIS A 32 -2.60 10.37 -2.81
C HIS A 32 -3.53 10.25 -4.03
N LEU A 33 -4.84 10.03 -3.81
CA LEU A 33 -5.83 9.93 -4.88
C LEU A 33 -6.16 11.29 -5.52
N GLN A 34 -5.79 12.40 -4.88
CA GLN A 34 -6.04 13.75 -5.39
C GLN A 34 -5.10 14.15 -6.53
N HIS A 35 -3.94 13.49 -6.65
CA HIS A 35 -2.91 13.79 -7.64
C HIS A 35 -2.86 12.79 -8.80
N SER A 36 -3.73 11.77 -8.79
CA SER A 36 -3.81 10.76 -9.85
C SER A 36 -4.68 11.26 -11.02
N PRO A 37 -4.28 11.05 -12.29
CA PRO A 37 -5.07 11.44 -13.47
C PRO A 37 -6.31 10.55 -13.69
N PHE A 38 -6.51 9.52 -12.88
CA PHE A 38 -7.71 8.68 -12.87
C PHE A 38 -8.53 9.01 -11.62
N GLN A 39 -9.78 9.42 -11.83
CA GLN A 39 -10.74 9.77 -10.76
C GLN A 39 -11.20 8.54 -9.97
N ASP A 40 -10.31 7.98 -9.14
CA ASP A 40 -10.63 6.87 -8.22
C ASP A 40 -11.25 7.37 -6.90
N LEU A 41 -11.59 8.66 -6.81
CA LEU A 41 -12.30 9.23 -5.68
C LEU A 41 -13.74 8.73 -5.62
N ILE A 42 -14.18 8.38 -4.42
CA ILE A 42 -15.57 8.05 -4.12
C ILE A 42 -16.39 9.35 -4.15
N CYS A 43 -17.27 9.41 -5.15
CA CYS A 43 -18.26 10.48 -5.32
C CYS A 43 -19.68 9.88 -5.33
N ASP A 44 -20.40 10.00 -4.21
CA ASP A 44 -21.75 9.44 -4.05
C ASP A 44 -22.86 10.32 -4.66
N HIS A 45 -22.53 11.29 -5.52
CA HIS A 45 -23.54 12.07 -6.26
C HIS A 45 -24.33 11.22 -7.26
N SER A 46 -23.78 10.07 -7.67
CA SER A 46 -24.44 9.09 -8.54
C SER A 46 -25.11 7.95 -7.78
N LEU A 47 -25.10 8.00 -6.43
CA LEU A 47 -25.70 6.96 -5.60
C LEU A 47 -27.22 6.97 -5.78
N SER A 48 -27.80 5.81 -6.12
CA SER A 48 -29.26 5.70 -6.21
C SER A 48 -29.91 5.84 -4.83
N PRO A 49 -31.01 6.57 -4.66
CA PRO A 49 -31.71 6.62 -3.37
C PRO A 49 -32.16 5.23 -2.93
N GLY A 50 -31.92 4.85 -1.67
CA GLY A 50 -32.33 3.53 -1.19
C GLY A 50 -31.77 3.15 0.18
N TRP A 51 -32.18 1.98 0.66
CA TRP A 51 -31.66 1.39 1.89
C TRP A 51 -30.31 0.72 1.60
N TYR A 52 -29.29 1.11 2.35
CA TYR A 52 -27.94 0.58 2.22
C TYR A 52 -27.44 -0.02 3.52
N ARG A 53 -26.64 -1.07 3.37
CA ARG A 53 -25.79 -1.62 4.41
C ARG A 53 -24.34 -1.52 3.96
N PHE A 54 -23.46 -1.04 4.83
CA PHE A 54 -22.06 -0.86 4.50
C PHE A 54 -21.27 -2.15 4.70
N LEU A 55 -20.33 -2.41 3.79
CA LEU A 55 -19.34 -3.45 3.94
C LEU A 55 -17.95 -2.92 3.59
N ILE A 56 -16.99 -3.21 4.46
CA ILE A 56 -15.56 -2.95 4.24
C ILE A 56 -14.87 -4.32 4.24
N PHE A 57 -14.14 -4.67 3.18
CA PHE A 57 -13.54 -6.01 3.01
C PHE A 57 -14.54 -7.16 3.24
N ASP A 58 -15.76 -7.02 2.70
CA ASP A 58 -16.91 -7.93 2.90
C ASP A 58 -17.33 -8.18 4.37
N ARG A 59 -16.83 -7.35 5.30
CA ARG A 59 -17.22 -7.37 6.72
C ARG A 59 -18.26 -6.30 7.03
N PRO A 60 -19.18 -6.54 8.00
CA PRO A 60 -20.13 -5.55 8.47
C PRO A 60 -19.47 -4.23 8.89
N ALA A 61 -19.99 -3.12 8.38
CA ALA A 61 -19.55 -1.79 8.74
C ALA A 61 -20.76 -0.88 9.00
N GLU A 62 -20.53 0.18 9.78
CA GLU A 62 -21.51 1.20 10.14
C GLU A 62 -21.01 2.58 9.72
N MET A 63 -21.90 3.54 9.49
CA MET A 63 -21.47 4.93 9.35
C MET A 63 -20.80 5.39 10.67
N PRO A 64 -19.61 6.01 10.62
CA PRO A 64 -18.95 6.49 11.82
C PRO A 64 -19.78 7.58 12.49
N THR A 65 -19.84 7.58 13.82
CA THR A 65 -20.56 8.60 14.60
C THR A 65 -19.66 9.74 15.10
N LYS A 66 -18.38 9.69 14.71
CA LYS A 66 -17.37 10.71 15.03
C LYS A 66 -16.94 11.41 13.75
N CYS A 67 -16.60 12.69 13.88
CA CYS A 67 -16.07 13.48 12.77
C CYS A 67 -14.85 12.80 12.15
N VAL A 68 -14.92 12.60 10.84
CA VAL A 68 -13.83 12.05 10.03
C VAL A 68 -13.02 13.20 9.44
N GLU A 69 -11.70 13.09 9.44
CA GLU A 69 -10.82 14.10 8.83
C GLU A 69 -11.03 14.20 7.31
N VAL A 70 -10.78 15.38 6.75
CA VAL A 70 -10.83 15.57 5.28
C VAL A 70 -9.85 14.64 4.58
N ASN A 71 -10.15 14.25 3.34
CA ASN A 71 -9.30 13.37 2.54
C ASN A 71 -9.17 11.95 3.10
N HIS A 72 -10.21 11.45 3.77
CA HIS A 72 -10.32 10.05 4.20
C HIS A 72 -11.53 9.36 3.55
N CYS A 73 -11.65 8.05 3.73
CA CYS A 73 -12.75 7.23 3.19
C CYS A 73 -12.85 7.25 1.65
N GLY A 74 -11.72 7.44 0.97
CA GLY A 74 -11.64 7.45 -0.49
C GLY A 74 -12.23 8.71 -1.09
N THR A 75 -12.49 9.77 -0.32
CA THR A 75 -13.14 11.00 -0.79
C THR A 75 -12.48 12.25 -0.22
N GLN A 76 -12.73 13.41 -0.83
CA GLN A 76 -12.23 14.70 -0.32
C GLN A 76 -13.09 15.23 0.83
N ALA A 77 -14.39 14.98 0.75
CA ALA A 77 -15.40 15.43 1.69
C ALA A 77 -16.12 14.21 2.32
N PRO A 78 -15.55 13.65 3.40
CA PRO A 78 -16.10 12.48 4.05
C PRO A 78 -17.40 12.79 4.79
N ILE A 79 -18.40 11.94 4.58
CA ILE A 79 -19.72 12.03 5.21
C ILE A 79 -19.82 10.99 6.34
N TRP A 80 -20.16 11.47 7.54
CA TRP A 80 -20.30 10.68 8.76
C TRP A 80 -21.66 10.96 9.42
N LEU A 81 -22.10 10.11 10.35
CA LEU A 81 -23.40 10.25 11.02
C LEU A 81 -23.24 11.12 12.27
N SER A 82 -23.82 12.32 12.29
CA SER A 82 -23.77 13.19 13.44
C SER A 82 -24.88 12.85 14.43
N LEU A 83 -24.46 12.58 15.67
CA LEU A 83 -25.34 12.42 16.81
C LEU A 83 -25.18 13.64 17.70
N ARG A 84 -26.26 14.41 17.89
CA ARG A 84 -26.28 15.48 18.90
C ARG A 84 -26.13 14.88 20.30
N ASP A 85 -25.75 15.68 21.30
CA ASP A 85 -25.49 15.20 22.67
C ASP A 85 -26.63 14.39 23.31
N SER A 86 -27.88 14.65 22.89
CA SER A 86 -29.08 13.93 23.34
C SER A 86 -29.56 12.81 22.41
N GLU A 87 -28.89 12.60 21.27
CA GLU A 87 -29.30 11.65 20.25
C GLU A 87 -28.49 10.37 20.29
N THR A 88 -29.21 9.26 20.36
CA THR A 88 -28.67 7.91 20.24
C THR A 88 -29.12 7.26 18.93
N LEU A 89 -28.40 6.20 18.54
CA LEU A 89 -28.83 5.29 17.48
C LEU A 89 -30.17 4.61 17.83
N PRO A 90 -30.98 4.23 16.83
CA PRO A 90 -32.28 3.60 17.06
C PRO A 90 -32.18 2.26 17.79
N SER A 91 -33.17 1.99 18.65
CA SER A 91 -33.31 0.70 19.33
C SER A 91 -33.70 -0.40 18.33
N PRO A 92 -33.48 -1.70 18.63
CA PRO A 92 -33.87 -2.79 17.74
C PRO A 92 -35.34 -2.69 17.28
N GLY A 93 -35.56 -2.73 15.97
CA GLY A 93 -36.87 -2.60 15.33
C GLY A 93 -37.31 -1.16 15.01
N GLU A 94 -36.64 -0.17 15.60
CA GLU A 94 -36.93 1.26 15.44
C GLU A 94 -36.27 1.86 14.19
N ILE A 95 -36.94 2.86 13.61
CA ILE A 95 -36.40 3.74 12.56
C ILE A 95 -36.33 5.17 13.12
N LYS A 96 -35.19 5.83 12.91
CA LYS A 96 -34.95 7.20 13.40
C LYS A 96 -34.34 8.06 12.30
N GLN A 97 -34.86 9.27 12.14
CA GLN A 97 -34.24 10.27 11.27
C GLN A 97 -33.09 10.94 12.02
N LEU A 98 -31.91 10.93 11.42
CA LEU A 98 -30.68 11.52 11.94
C LEU A 98 -30.05 12.42 10.86
N THR A 99 -28.99 13.14 11.23
CA THR A 99 -28.27 14.02 10.32
C THR A 99 -26.90 13.42 10.01
N ALA A 100 -26.60 13.20 8.73
CA ALA A 100 -25.24 12.98 8.28
C ALA A 100 -24.57 14.32 7.95
N CYS A 101 -23.28 14.42 8.24
CA CYS A 101 -22.47 15.63 8.12
C CYS A 101 -21.30 15.38 7.19
N ALA A 102 -21.02 16.31 6.28
CA ALA A 102 -19.79 16.30 5.49
C ALA A 102 -18.72 17.19 6.14
N THR A 103 -17.54 16.61 6.36
CA THR A 103 -16.38 17.38 6.83
C THR A 103 -15.76 18.17 5.68
N TRP A 104 -15.47 19.44 5.90
CA TRP A 104 -14.84 20.33 4.92
C TRP A 104 -13.74 21.18 5.55
N LYS A 105 -12.75 21.55 4.74
CA LYS A 105 -11.68 22.49 5.11
C LYS A 105 -11.56 23.58 4.05
N PHE A 106 -11.65 24.84 4.48
CA PHE A 106 -11.52 25.97 3.57
C PHE A 106 -10.04 26.20 3.20
N LEU A 107 -9.76 26.46 1.92
CA LEU A 107 -8.40 26.60 1.38
C LEU A 107 -7.56 27.72 2.04
N PHE A 108 -8.21 28.69 2.70
CA PHE A 108 -7.56 29.83 3.35
C PHE A 108 -7.77 29.88 4.87
N SER A 109 -8.29 28.80 5.47
CA SER A 109 -8.51 28.71 6.92
C SER A 109 -7.94 27.42 7.48
N ALA A 110 -7.24 27.54 8.62
CA ALA A 110 -6.86 26.37 9.41
C ALA A 110 -8.08 25.72 10.10
N ALA A 111 -9.23 26.40 10.15
CA ALA A 111 -10.44 25.89 10.75
C ALA A 111 -11.10 24.84 9.85
N LYS A 112 -11.28 23.64 10.41
CA LYS A 112 -12.06 22.55 9.84
C LYS A 112 -13.49 22.65 10.34
N ASP A 113 -14.46 22.51 9.45
CA ASP A 113 -15.85 22.34 9.83
C ASP A 113 -16.26 20.88 9.60
N CYS A 114 -16.57 20.17 10.69
CA CYS A 114 -16.99 18.78 10.67
C CYS A 114 -18.40 18.57 10.11
N CYS A 115 -19.22 19.62 10.01
CA CYS A 115 -20.60 19.52 9.58
C CYS A 115 -21.02 20.71 8.72
N LEU A 116 -20.21 21.03 7.70
CA LEU A 116 -20.51 22.13 6.79
C LEU A 116 -21.78 21.84 5.97
N PHE A 117 -21.92 20.60 5.48
CA PHE A 117 -23.11 20.15 4.77
C PHE A 117 -23.87 19.12 5.61
N GLN A 118 -25.18 19.33 5.74
CA GLN A 118 -26.09 18.47 6.48
C GLN A 118 -26.99 17.71 5.51
N ILE A 119 -27.05 16.38 5.68
CA ILE A 119 -27.81 15.48 4.82
C ILE A 119 -28.75 14.66 5.72
N PRO A 120 -30.08 14.72 5.52
CA PRO A 120 -31.00 13.91 6.31
C PRO A 120 -30.84 12.43 5.93
N VAL A 121 -30.73 11.56 6.94
CA VAL A 121 -30.61 10.11 6.76
C VAL A 121 -31.57 9.40 7.71
N PHE A 122 -32.30 8.40 7.22
CA PHE A 122 -33.05 7.52 8.11
C PHE A 122 -32.20 6.30 8.44
N VAL A 123 -32.12 5.96 9.72
CA VAL A 123 -31.39 4.80 10.21
C VAL A 123 -32.41 3.85 10.81
N ARG A 124 -32.37 2.58 10.39
CA ARG A 124 -33.19 1.52 10.99
C ARG A 124 -32.30 0.47 11.62
N ASN A 125 -32.63 0.07 12.84
CA ASN A 125 -31.98 -1.04 13.51
C ASN A 125 -32.76 -2.34 13.25
N CYS A 126 -32.16 -3.25 12.48
CA CYS A 126 -32.76 -4.56 12.17
C CYS A 126 -32.50 -5.61 13.26
N GLY A 127 -31.93 -5.20 14.40
CA GLY A 127 -31.56 -6.04 15.53
C GLY A 127 -30.08 -6.40 15.51
N ASN A 128 -29.63 -7.00 14.41
CA ASN A 128 -28.24 -7.45 14.22
C ASN A 128 -27.41 -6.55 13.28
N PHE A 129 -28.03 -5.60 12.58
CA PHE A 129 -27.34 -4.61 11.75
C PHE A 129 -28.19 -3.36 11.58
N PHE A 130 -27.55 -2.26 11.21
CA PHE A 130 -28.23 -1.05 10.76
C PHE A 130 -28.34 -1.02 9.23
N VAL A 131 -29.44 -0.47 8.75
CA VAL A 131 -29.60 -0.02 7.37
C VAL A 131 -29.85 1.48 7.35
N TYR A 132 -29.34 2.12 6.31
CA TYR A 132 -29.34 3.57 6.17
C TYR A 132 -30.05 3.93 4.87
N LEU A 133 -31.08 4.76 4.95
CA LEU A 133 -31.74 5.32 3.77
C LEU A 133 -30.89 6.49 3.28
N LEU A 134 -30.07 6.23 2.27
CA LEU A 134 -29.13 7.19 1.71
C LEU A 134 -29.69 7.83 0.44
N GLN A 135 -29.20 9.02 0.14
CA GLN A 135 -29.57 9.82 -1.02
C GLN A 135 -28.29 10.23 -1.77
N PRO A 136 -28.38 10.58 -3.07
CA PRO A 136 -27.25 11.13 -3.80
C PRO A 136 -26.74 12.41 -3.14
N THR A 137 -25.43 12.56 -3.07
CA THR A 137 -24.78 13.71 -2.44
C THR A 137 -24.70 14.91 -3.38
N GLN A 138 -24.61 16.13 -2.83
CA GLN A 138 -24.43 17.35 -3.62
C GLN A 138 -22.94 17.54 -3.94
N GLY A 139 -22.52 17.24 -5.18
CA GLY A 139 -21.11 17.26 -5.57
C GLY A 139 -20.35 16.01 -5.16
N CYS A 140 -19.02 16.01 -5.32
CA CYS A 140 -18.22 14.82 -4.99
C CYS A 140 -17.95 14.73 -3.47
N MET A 141 -18.88 14.08 -2.76
CA MET A 141 -18.74 13.69 -1.35
C MET A 141 -19.06 12.21 -1.20
N GLY A 142 -18.48 11.55 -0.20
CA GLY A 142 -18.62 10.09 -0.02
C GLY A 142 -19.04 9.68 1.39
N TYR A 143 -20.00 8.77 1.50
CA TYR A 143 -20.39 8.14 2.76
C TYR A 143 -19.29 7.22 3.27
N CYS A 144 -18.75 7.57 4.44
CA CYS A 144 -17.76 6.78 5.16
C CYS A 144 -18.39 5.56 5.84
N ALA A 145 -17.53 4.57 6.07
CA ALA A 145 -17.85 3.41 6.87
C ALA A 145 -16.73 3.10 7.85
N GLN A 146 -17.09 2.53 8.99
CA GLN A 146 -16.18 2.02 10.00
C GLN A 146 -16.55 0.57 10.28
N ALA A 147 -15.56 -0.32 10.18
CA ALA A 147 -15.77 -1.75 10.45
C ALA A 147 -16.25 -1.94 11.89
N ILE A 148 -17.25 -2.80 12.09
CA ILE A 148 -17.69 -3.18 13.43
C ILE A 148 -16.63 -4.11 14.01
N SER A 149 -16.08 -3.77 15.19
CA SER A 149 -15.15 -4.65 15.89
C SER A 149 -15.88 -5.89 16.42
N ASP A 150 -15.20 -7.03 16.41
CA ASP A 150 -15.74 -8.32 16.89
C ASP A 150 -16.26 -8.28 18.35
N ALA A 151 -15.86 -7.26 19.13
CA ALA A 151 -16.33 -7.03 20.49
C ALA A 151 -17.79 -6.54 20.61
N LYS A 152 -18.39 -5.99 19.55
CA LYS A 152 -19.74 -5.38 19.61
C LYS A 152 -20.86 -6.37 19.22
N LEU A 153 -20.53 -7.59 18.79
CA LEU A 153 -21.52 -8.46 18.13
C LEU A 153 -22.35 -9.36 19.07
N HIS A 154 -21.94 -9.64 20.32
CA HIS A 154 -22.61 -10.65 21.17
C HIS A 154 -22.81 -10.22 22.65
N PRO A 155 -24.04 -10.35 23.22
CA PRO A 155 -24.24 -10.48 24.67
C PRO A 155 -23.54 -11.78 25.16
N CYS A 156 -22.92 -11.76 26.35
CA CYS A 156 -22.02 -12.82 26.79
C CYS A 156 -22.59 -14.25 26.61
N HIS A 157 -21.76 -15.17 26.13
CA HIS A 157 -22.11 -16.58 25.92
C HIS A 157 -22.32 -17.31 27.27
N PRO A 158 -23.06 -18.45 27.34
CA PRO A 158 -23.22 -19.25 28.56
C PRO A 158 -21.91 -19.68 29.28
N ASP A 159 -20.76 -19.52 28.62
CA ASP A 159 -19.42 -19.90 29.12
C ASP A 159 -18.58 -18.69 29.60
N GLU A 160 -19.18 -17.50 29.74
CA GLU A 160 -18.51 -16.24 30.11
C GLU A 160 -19.14 -15.63 31.36
N VAL A 161 -18.30 -15.08 32.25
CA VAL A 161 -18.77 -14.37 33.45
C VAL A 161 -18.54 -12.87 33.26
N GLU A 162 -19.55 -12.07 33.58
CA GLU A 162 -19.46 -10.61 33.56
C GLU A 162 -18.79 -10.10 34.84
N ILE A 163 -17.66 -9.41 34.70
CA ILE A 163 -17.01 -8.69 35.80
C ILE A 163 -16.83 -7.23 35.37
N GLY A 164 -17.57 -6.32 36.02
CA GLY A 164 -17.44 -4.88 35.79
C GLY A 164 -17.86 -4.41 34.40
N GLY A 165 -18.83 -5.06 33.75
CA GLY A 165 -19.30 -4.72 32.40
C GLY A 165 -18.44 -5.30 31.26
N HIS A 166 -17.53 -6.23 31.57
CA HIS A 166 -16.73 -6.96 30.60
C HIS A 166 -17.04 -8.46 30.67
N CYS A 167 -17.37 -9.09 29.54
CA CYS A 167 -17.45 -10.54 29.43
C CYS A 167 -16.02 -11.11 29.46
N VAL A 168 -15.66 -11.89 30.49
CA VAL A 168 -14.35 -12.54 30.56
C VAL A 168 -14.51 -14.01 30.18
N ARG A 169 -14.08 -14.35 28.97
CA ARG A 169 -13.81 -15.74 28.56
C ARG A 169 -12.39 -16.09 28.98
N GLN A 170 -12.17 -17.26 29.58
CA GLN A 170 -10.84 -17.79 29.86
C GLN A 170 -10.01 -17.71 28.55
N LEU A 171 -9.00 -16.83 28.52
CA LEU A 171 -8.23 -16.46 27.34
C LEU A 171 -7.70 -17.69 26.59
N SER A 172 -8.25 -17.97 25.42
CA SER A 172 -7.43 -18.46 24.31
C SER A 172 -6.92 -17.22 23.59
N ALA A 173 -5.71 -16.77 23.93
CA ALA A 173 -4.99 -15.76 23.17
C ALA A 173 -5.01 -16.18 21.70
N SER A 174 -5.61 -15.38 20.81
CA SER A 174 -5.49 -15.61 19.37
C SER A 174 -4.02 -15.44 19.02
N LEU A 175 -3.34 -16.56 18.79
CA LEU A 175 -1.94 -16.59 18.42
C LEU A 175 -1.75 -15.77 17.13
N PRO A 176 -0.67 -14.98 17.04
CA PRO A 176 -0.34 -14.30 15.81
C PRO A 176 -0.17 -15.30 14.67
N PRO A 177 -0.59 -14.95 13.44
CA PRO A 177 -0.40 -15.82 12.29
C PRO A 177 1.09 -16.09 12.08
N PRO A 178 1.45 -17.23 11.46
CA PRO A 178 2.82 -17.48 11.09
C PRO A 178 3.34 -16.35 10.18
N PRO A 179 4.60 -15.92 10.35
CA PRO A 179 5.19 -14.93 9.46
C PRO A 179 5.26 -15.46 8.02
N PRO A 180 5.28 -14.57 7.02
CA PRO A 180 5.39 -14.98 5.63
C PRO A 180 6.77 -15.57 5.36
N GLY A 181 6.90 -16.28 4.23
CA GLY A 181 8.20 -16.60 3.65
C GLY A 181 9.04 -15.34 3.44
N ARG A 182 10.37 -15.50 3.38
CA ARG A 182 11.27 -14.36 3.18
C ARG A 182 10.92 -13.67 1.85
N PRO A 183 10.63 -12.36 1.85
CA PRO A 183 10.34 -11.68 0.60
C PRO A 183 11.55 -11.63 -0.33
N GLU A 184 11.30 -11.81 -1.61
CA GLU A 184 12.27 -11.67 -2.68
C GLU A 184 11.92 -10.45 -3.53
N VAL A 185 12.93 -9.63 -3.81
CA VAL A 185 12.80 -8.44 -4.65
C VAL A 185 13.31 -8.77 -6.04
N VAL A 186 12.43 -8.68 -7.03
CA VAL A 186 12.74 -8.91 -8.45
C VAL A 186 12.32 -7.70 -9.29
N VAL A 187 13.02 -7.45 -10.40
CA VAL A 187 12.67 -6.33 -11.29
C VAL A 187 11.82 -6.85 -12.44
N GLU A 188 10.67 -6.22 -12.64
CA GLU A 188 9.73 -6.52 -13.70
C GLU A 188 9.58 -5.31 -14.63
N LEU A 189 9.55 -5.58 -15.94
CA LEU A 189 9.26 -4.59 -16.97
C LEU A 189 7.77 -4.66 -17.32
N MET A 190 7.02 -3.61 -17.00
CA MET A 190 5.60 -3.52 -17.34
C MET A 190 5.39 -2.39 -18.35
N GLY A 191 5.28 -2.76 -19.63
CA GLY A 191 5.28 -1.80 -20.74
C GLY A 191 6.65 -1.13 -20.89
N SER A 192 6.71 0.19 -20.73
CA SER A 192 7.94 0.98 -20.80
C SER A 192 8.46 1.44 -19.42
N ARG A 193 7.95 0.86 -18.33
CA ARG A 193 8.26 1.25 -16.95
C ARG A 193 8.82 0.06 -16.16
N LEU A 194 9.80 0.34 -15.31
CA LEU A 194 10.44 -0.66 -14.45
C LEU A 194 9.81 -0.64 -13.06
N PHE A 195 9.53 -1.82 -12.54
CA PHE A 195 9.00 -2.01 -11.19
C PHE A 195 9.87 -3.00 -10.42
N CYS A 196 10.16 -2.70 -9.17
CA CYS A 196 10.60 -3.67 -8.19
C CYS A 196 9.36 -4.35 -7.62
N ARG A 197 9.25 -5.66 -7.83
CA ARG A 197 8.22 -6.49 -7.22
C ARG A 197 8.81 -7.18 -6.00
N CYS A 198 8.15 -7.01 -4.88
CA CYS A 198 8.38 -7.80 -3.68
C CYS A 198 7.36 -8.93 -3.66
N ALA A 199 7.82 -10.18 -3.65
CA ALA A 199 6.97 -11.36 -3.62
C ALA A 199 7.39 -12.28 -2.46
N PHE A 200 6.43 -12.93 -1.82
CA PHE A 200 6.65 -13.89 -0.74
C PHE A 200 5.58 -14.98 -0.81
N GLU A 201 5.78 -16.07 -0.08
CA GLU A 201 4.79 -17.13 0.04
C GLU A 201 4.15 -17.08 1.43
N ALA A 202 2.83 -17.03 1.49
CA ALA A 202 2.10 -17.14 2.75
C ALA A 202 1.74 -18.60 3.05
N SER A 203 1.84 -18.99 4.32
CA SER A 203 1.35 -20.31 4.74
C SER A 203 -0.17 -20.38 4.57
N PRO A 204 -0.72 -21.46 4.00
CA PRO A 204 -2.17 -21.60 3.87
C PRO A 204 -2.77 -21.66 5.27
N THR A 205 -3.55 -20.64 5.63
CA THR A 205 -4.32 -20.61 6.87
C THR A 205 -5.80 -20.73 6.55
N ASN A 206 -6.56 -21.36 7.46
CA ASN A 206 -8.03 -21.46 7.33
C ASN A 206 -8.74 -20.11 7.57
N THR A 207 -7.98 -19.07 7.85
CA THR A 207 -8.45 -17.73 8.22
C THR A 207 -8.07 -16.75 7.12
N SER A 208 -8.96 -15.83 6.77
CA SER A 208 -8.61 -14.76 5.84
C SER A 208 -7.54 -13.85 6.45
N VAL A 209 -6.38 -13.79 5.81
CA VAL A 209 -5.24 -12.96 6.21
C VAL A 209 -5.04 -11.79 5.25
N GLY A 210 -4.43 -10.73 5.75
CA GLY A 210 -3.90 -9.63 4.97
C GLY A 210 -2.40 -9.46 5.22
N PHE A 211 -1.75 -8.69 4.37
CA PHE A 211 -0.32 -8.41 4.42
C PHE A 211 -0.08 -6.91 4.54
N LEU A 212 0.80 -6.53 5.46
CA LEU A 212 1.36 -5.18 5.56
C LEU A 212 2.76 -5.24 4.96
N ILE A 213 2.97 -4.48 3.88
CA ILE A 213 4.22 -4.47 3.13
C ILE A 213 4.83 -3.07 3.19
N THR A 214 6.08 -3.00 3.60
CA THR A 214 6.84 -1.75 3.73
C THR A 214 8.11 -1.81 2.90
N TRP A 215 8.26 -0.87 1.97
CA TRP A 215 9.46 -0.63 1.21
C TRP A 215 10.33 0.41 1.93
N SER A 216 11.62 0.13 2.03
CA SER A 216 12.58 1.07 2.60
C SER A 216 13.85 1.14 1.77
N ARG A 217 14.54 2.28 1.86
CA ARG A 217 15.85 2.54 1.24
C ARG A 217 16.90 2.80 2.30
N LEU A 218 18.11 2.30 2.09
CA LEU A 218 19.27 2.64 2.90
C LEU A 218 19.84 3.98 2.47
N SER A 219 19.81 4.96 3.37
CA SER A 219 20.44 6.27 3.15
C SER A 219 21.96 6.18 3.22
N SER A 220 22.64 7.26 2.83
CA SER A 220 24.10 7.36 2.95
C SER A 220 24.61 7.32 4.39
N GLN A 221 23.72 7.55 5.37
CA GLN A 221 24.03 7.45 6.80
C GLN A 221 23.71 6.06 7.36
N GLU A 222 23.45 5.06 6.50
CA GLU A 222 23.06 3.69 6.87
C GLU A 222 21.75 3.63 7.67
N ILE A 223 20.86 4.61 7.44
CA ILE A 223 19.52 4.66 8.06
C ILE A 223 18.50 4.20 7.02
N LYS A 224 17.56 3.33 7.43
CA LYS A 224 16.46 2.91 6.56
C LYS A 224 15.36 3.97 6.54
N GLU A 225 15.11 4.53 5.37
CA GLU A 225 14.04 5.49 5.10
C GLU A 225 12.87 4.76 4.46
N GLU A 226 11.65 4.97 4.97
CA GLU A 226 10.45 4.38 4.38
C GLU A 226 10.12 5.08 3.04
N LEU A 227 9.91 4.29 1.99
CA LEU A 227 9.52 4.77 0.66
C LEU A 227 8.02 4.61 0.42
N LYS A 228 7.45 3.49 0.87
CA LYS A 228 6.04 3.13 0.63
C LYS A 228 5.61 2.09 1.66
N GLN A 229 4.44 2.28 2.24
CA GLN A 229 3.77 1.28 3.06
C GLN A 229 2.36 1.02 2.52
N GLU A 230 1.96 -0.24 2.41
CA GLU A 230 0.63 -0.59 1.93
C GLU A 230 0.07 -1.84 2.63
N THR A 231 -1.26 -1.94 2.65
CA THR A 231 -1.97 -3.15 3.08
C THR A 231 -2.62 -3.80 1.88
N THR A 232 -2.40 -5.10 1.70
CA THR A 232 -2.89 -5.86 0.54
C THR A 232 -3.28 -7.28 0.94
N VAL A 233 -4.11 -7.92 0.13
CA VAL A 233 -4.41 -9.36 0.23
C VAL A 233 -3.58 -10.19 -0.76
N GLN A 234 -2.81 -9.52 -1.61
CA GLN A 234 -1.90 -10.16 -2.55
C GLN A 234 -0.58 -10.46 -1.85
N GLU A 235 0.02 -11.60 -2.16
CA GLU A 235 1.35 -11.99 -1.67
C GLU A 235 2.49 -11.27 -2.42
N SER A 236 2.20 -10.05 -2.91
CA SER A 236 3.18 -9.20 -3.58
C SER A 236 2.84 -7.73 -3.55
N SER A 237 3.87 -6.89 -3.70
CA SER A 237 3.81 -5.43 -3.82
C SER A 237 4.69 -4.94 -4.98
N LEU A 238 4.33 -3.80 -5.58
CA LEU A 238 5.11 -3.13 -6.61
C LEU A 238 5.60 -1.75 -6.16
N LEU A 239 6.84 -1.43 -6.50
CA LEU A 239 7.48 -0.13 -6.34
C LEU A 239 8.08 0.31 -7.68
N GLU A 240 7.66 1.46 -8.21
CA GLU A 240 8.14 1.96 -9.51
C GLU A 240 9.56 2.54 -9.41
N LEU A 241 10.42 2.23 -10.37
CA LEU A 241 11.73 2.86 -10.53
C LEU A 241 11.58 4.10 -11.42
N ASP A 242 11.14 5.19 -10.80
CA ASP A 242 10.75 6.44 -11.43
C ASP A 242 11.84 7.53 -11.40
N GLY A 243 12.91 7.33 -10.62
CA GLY A 243 13.95 8.32 -10.39
C GLY A 243 13.59 9.40 -9.35
N ILE A 244 12.37 9.40 -8.83
CA ILE A 244 11.88 10.32 -7.80
C ILE A 244 11.94 9.63 -6.45
N ASN A 245 11.20 8.53 -6.31
CA ASN A 245 11.09 7.73 -5.09
C ASN A 245 12.17 6.66 -5.04
N LEU A 246 12.44 6.02 -6.18
CA LEU A 246 13.49 5.00 -6.32
C LEU A 246 14.45 5.36 -7.45
N ARG A 247 15.73 5.48 -7.12
CA ARG A 247 16.79 5.88 -8.06
C ARG A 247 17.78 4.75 -8.31
N LEU A 248 18.44 4.83 -9.47
CA LEU A 248 19.60 3.99 -9.75
C LEU A 248 20.70 4.26 -8.72
N GLY A 249 21.23 3.19 -8.12
CA GLY A 249 22.21 3.24 -7.03
C GLY A 249 21.60 3.03 -5.64
N ASP A 250 20.27 3.05 -5.52
CA ASP A 250 19.60 2.83 -4.23
C ASP A 250 19.73 1.37 -3.78
N ARG A 251 19.90 1.17 -2.47
CA ARG A 251 19.83 -0.13 -1.79
C ARG A 251 18.49 -0.20 -1.07
N ILE A 252 17.64 -1.13 -1.46
CA ILE A 252 16.26 -1.24 -0.96
C ILE A 252 16.00 -2.55 -0.26
N PHE A 253 15.01 -2.52 0.62
CA PHE A 253 14.49 -3.65 1.38
C PHE A 253 12.97 -3.66 1.29
N CYS A 254 12.40 -4.86 1.21
CA CYS A 254 10.98 -5.08 1.38
C CYS A 254 10.74 -5.86 2.68
N SER A 255 9.87 -5.35 3.53
CA SER A 255 9.44 -6.02 4.76
C SER A 255 7.96 -6.39 4.66
N ALA A 256 7.63 -7.63 4.96
CA ALA A 256 6.26 -8.14 4.92
C ALA A 256 5.86 -8.76 6.26
N SER A 257 4.65 -8.45 6.72
CA SER A 257 4.02 -9.08 7.89
C SER A 257 2.60 -9.51 7.58
N VAL A 258 2.12 -10.54 8.28
CA VAL A 258 0.80 -11.12 8.11
C VAL A 258 -0.09 -10.66 9.26
N PHE A 259 -1.32 -10.27 8.99
CA PHE A 259 -2.31 -9.97 10.01
C PHE A 259 -3.63 -10.69 9.74
N LEU A 260 -4.37 -10.97 10.80
CA LEU A 260 -5.71 -11.56 10.67
C LEU A 260 -6.69 -10.47 10.24
N LEU A 261 -7.48 -10.69 9.18
CA LEU A 261 -8.48 -9.69 8.75
C LEU A 261 -9.55 -9.43 9.82
N GLU A 262 -9.80 -10.42 10.71
CA GLU A 262 -10.69 -10.28 11.88
C GLU A 262 -10.08 -9.37 12.95
N LYS A 263 -8.77 -9.51 13.18
CA LYS A 263 -8.04 -8.84 14.25
C LYS A 263 -6.77 -8.20 13.68
N PRO A 264 -6.85 -7.04 13.02
CA PRO A 264 -5.69 -6.43 12.35
C PRO A 264 -4.58 -5.98 13.31
N HIS A 265 -4.88 -5.87 14.61
CA HIS A 265 -3.88 -5.63 15.65
C HIS A 265 -3.04 -6.87 16.01
N VAL A 266 -3.51 -8.07 15.64
CA VAL A 266 -2.80 -9.33 15.82
C VAL A 266 -2.00 -9.60 14.54
N GLN A 267 -0.70 -9.30 14.60
CA GLN A 267 0.21 -9.36 13.46
C GLN A 267 1.36 -10.32 13.74
N SER A 268 1.88 -10.95 12.70
CA SER A 268 3.12 -11.71 12.77
C SER A 268 4.31 -10.78 12.96
N LEU A 269 5.47 -11.36 13.23
CA LEU A 269 6.73 -10.66 13.03
C LEU A 269 6.87 -10.27 11.55
N ALA A 270 7.44 -9.10 11.30
CA ALA A 270 7.77 -8.66 9.96
C ALA A 270 9.07 -9.33 9.50
N ILE A 271 9.05 -9.90 8.30
CA ILE A 271 10.20 -10.54 7.67
C ILE A 271 10.70 -9.65 6.55
N GLU A 272 11.99 -9.36 6.59
CA GLU A 272 12.65 -8.50 5.62
C GLU A 272 13.36 -9.31 4.54
N SER A 273 13.35 -8.78 3.32
CA SER A 273 14.10 -9.28 2.18
C SER A 273 15.61 -9.16 2.40
N GLN A 274 16.39 -9.81 1.52
CA GLN A 274 17.79 -9.42 1.37
C GLN A 274 17.89 -8.00 0.79
N GLU A 275 19.04 -7.37 1.00
CA GLU A 275 19.35 -6.09 0.37
C GLU A 275 19.30 -6.24 -1.16
N PHE A 276 18.50 -5.40 -1.81
CA PHE A 276 18.47 -5.33 -3.26
C PHE A 276 19.12 -4.02 -3.71
N PHE A 277 20.22 -4.10 -4.45
CA PHE A 277 20.83 -2.96 -5.10
C PHE A 277 20.14 -2.71 -6.45
N ALA A 278 19.49 -1.57 -6.64
CA ALA A 278 18.85 -1.19 -7.89
C ALA A 278 19.81 -0.40 -8.78
N GLY A 279 20.60 -1.05 -9.64
CA GLY A 279 21.55 -0.32 -10.47
C GLY A 279 22.55 -1.15 -11.26
N ILE A 280 23.68 -0.52 -11.56
CA ILE A 280 24.83 -1.12 -12.24
C ILE A 280 26.03 -1.03 -11.29
N LYS A 281 26.67 -2.17 -11.02
CA LYS A 281 27.81 -2.30 -10.10
C LYS A 281 29.02 -2.89 -10.82
N LEU A 282 30.20 -2.47 -10.41
CA LEU A 282 31.48 -3.02 -10.85
C LEU A 282 31.91 -4.12 -9.88
N HIS A 283 32.41 -5.23 -10.40
CA HIS A 283 32.93 -6.33 -9.60
C HIS A 283 34.31 -6.77 -10.12
N PRO A 284 35.35 -6.80 -9.27
CA PRO A 284 35.40 -6.27 -7.91
C PRO A 284 35.19 -4.74 -7.88
N GLU A 285 34.69 -4.21 -6.75
CA GLU A 285 34.63 -2.77 -6.51
C GLU A 285 36.04 -2.22 -6.22
N LEU A 286 36.85 -2.11 -7.27
CA LEU A 286 38.19 -1.53 -7.18
C LEU A 286 38.08 -0.01 -7.34
N SER A 287 38.45 0.72 -6.29
CA SER A 287 38.59 2.18 -6.33
C SER A 287 39.98 2.62 -6.81
N THR A 288 40.97 1.73 -6.74
CA THR A 288 42.35 1.98 -7.17
C THR A 288 42.91 0.77 -7.92
N ILE A 289 43.62 1.05 -9.02
CA ILE A 289 44.35 0.06 -9.80
C ILE A 289 45.82 0.46 -9.72
N ALA A 290 46.69 -0.47 -9.36
CA ALA A 290 48.13 -0.20 -9.32
C ALA A 290 48.71 -0.26 -10.74
N GLU A 291 49.62 0.66 -11.05
CA GLU A 291 50.41 0.63 -12.29
C GLU A 291 51.56 -0.38 -12.17
N ASP A 292 51.26 -1.63 -11.83
CA ASP A 292 52.25 -2.68 -11.58
C ASP A 292 52.51 -3.59 -12.79
N GLY A 293 51.96 -3.22 -13.96
CA GLY A 293 52.05 -4.00 -15.19
C GLY A 293 51.19 -5.26 -15.21
N LYS A 294 50.34 -5.50 -14.20
CA LYS A 294 49.39 -6.62 -14.21
C LYS A 294 48.11 -6.25 -14.93
N GLU A 295 47.49 -7.25 -15.52
CA GLU A 295 46.16 -7.13 -16.13
C GLU A 295 45.08 -7.21 -15.05
N TYR A 296 44.15 -6.25 -15.05
CA TYR A 296 43.02 -6.21 -14.14
C TYR A 296 41.72 -6.47 -14.89
N GLN A 297 40.91 -7.42 -14.41
CA GLN A 297 39.60 -7.71 -14.97
C GLN A 297 38.50 -7.02 -14.18
N LEU A 298 37.69 -6.20 -14.88
CA LEU A 298 36.51 -5.54 -14.35
C LEU A 298 35.25 -6.19 -14.94
N LYS A 299 34.38 -6.70 -14.09
CA LYS A 299 33.05 -7.19 -14.47
C LYS A 299 32.02 -6.11 -14.17
N ILE A 300 31.08 -5.89 -15.08
CA ILE A 300 29.94 -5.00 -14.84
C ILE A 300 28.70 -5.86 -14.70
N GLU A 301 27.98 -5.67 -13.62
CA GLU A 301 26.74 -6.38 -13.33
C GLU A 301 25.60 -5.37 -13.19
N SER A 302 24.48 -5.66 -13.84
CA SER A 302 23.29 -4.83 -13.76
C SER A 302 22.15 -5.65 -13.17
N THR A 303 21.51 -5.12 -12.14
CA THR A 303 20.35 -5.72 -11.47
C THR A 303 19.03 -5.19 -12.01
N VAL A 304 19.09 -4.14 -12.85
CA VAL A 304 17.94 -3.51 -13.49
C VAL A 304 18.06 -3.63 -15.02
N PRO A 305 17.00 -3.97 -15.76
CA PRO A 305 17.07 -4.09 -17.20
C PRO A 305 17.38 -2.73 -17.85
N VAL A 306 18.27 -2.72 -18.83
CA VAL A 306 18.53 -1.52 -19.64
C VAL A 306 17.50 -1.48 -20.76
N ILE A 307 16.55 -0.55 -20.67
CA ILE A 307 15.52 -0.36 -21.69
C ILE A 307 16.13 0.42 -22.85
N CYS A 308 16.16 -0.19 -24.03
CA CYS A 308 16.60 0.44 -25.27
C CYS A 308 15.39 0.78 -26.13
N SER A 309 15.19 2.06 -26.45
CA SER A 309 14.07 2.50 -27.30
C SER A 309 14.28 2.02 -28.74
N ALA A 310 13.31 1.31 -29.31
CA ALA A 310 13.36 0.84 -30.70
C ALA A 310 13.22 1.96 -31.75
N SER A 311 13.10 3.23 -31.33
CA SER A 311 12.88 4.40 -32.18
C SER A 311 14.16 5.09 -32.66
N SER A 312 15.33 4.63 -32.23
CA SER A 312 16.60 5.08 -32.82
C SER A 312 16.82 4.34 -34.13
N GLU A 313 16.86 5.13 -35.21
CA GLU A 313 17.05 4.76 -36.60
C GLU A 313 18.01 3.57 -36.81
N LEU A 314 17.62 2.73 -37.77
CA LEU A 314 18.37 1.63 -38.40
C LEU A 314 19.86 1.56 -38.01
N GLY A 315 20.19 0.79 -36.96
CA GLY A 315 21.56 0.39 -36.66
C GLY A 315 22.27 1.07 -35.47
N GLN A 316 21.59 1.90 -34.66
CA GLN A 316 22.18 2.34 -33.40
C GLN A 316 22.11 1.23 -32.33
N GLU A 317 23.24 0.57 -32.10
CA GLU A 317 23.41 -0.34 -30.96
C GLU A 317 23.16 0.43 -29.65
N CYS A 318 22.39 -0.16 -28.74
CA CYS A 318 22.20 0.35 -27.40
C CYS A 318 23.53 0.30 -26.64
N LYS A 319 24.09 1.47 -26.30
CA LYS A 319 25.43 1.57 -25.71
C LYS A 319 25.36 2.18 -24.32
N ILE A 320 26.04 1.54 -23.37
CA ILE A 320 26.32 2.09 -22.04
C ILE A 320 27.73 2.67 -22.10
N SER A 321 27.85 3.98 -21.95
CA SER A 321 29.14 4.68 -21.97
C SER A 321 29.72 4.76 -20.56
N LEU A 322 30.91 4.20 -20.35
CA LEU A 322 31.64 4.27 -19.09
C LEU A 322 32.77 5.26 -19.24
N LYS A 323 32.79 6.29 -18.38
CA LYS A 323 33.88 7.27 -18.33
C LYS A 323 34.83 6.90 -17.21
N LEU A 324 36.04 6.45 -17.57
CA LEU A 324 37.13 6.24 -16.63
C LEU A 324 37.88 7.56 -16.45
N LYS A 325 38.17 7.92 -15.20
CA LYS A 325 39.05 9.05 -14.87
C LYS A 325 40.23 8.52 -14.08
N THR A 326 41.44 8.84 -14.51
CA THR A 326 42.66 8.59 -13.75
C THR A 326 42.97 9.80 -12.87
N VAL A 327 43.41 9.55 -11.63
CA VAL A 327 43.92 10.58 -10.73
C VAL A 327 45.32 10.15 -10.32
N ASP A 328 46.32 10.67 -11.01
CA ASP A 328 47.72 10.37 -10.70
C ASP A 328 48.11 11.12 -9.42
N GLN A 329 48.55 10.38 -8.40
CA GLN A 329 49.15 10.97 -7.21
C GLN A 329 50.64 11.30 -7.41
N VAL A 330 51.17 11.16 -8.62
CA VAL A 330 52.58 11.46 -8.92
C VAL A 330 52.67 12.39 -10.13
N ILE A 331 53.19 13.59 -9.86
CA ILE A 331 53.58 14.55 -10.88
C ILE A 331 54.73 13.96 -11.71
N LEU A 332 54.58 14.04 -13.05
CA LEU A 332 55.51 13.74 -14.14
C LEU A 332 55.53 12.27 -14.62
N PHE A 333 54.67 11.91 -15.56
CA PHE A 333 55.06 11.40 -16.90
C PHE A 333 53.82 11.41 -17.82
N TRP A 334 53.93 12.07 -18.98
CA TRP A 334 52.89 12.05 -20.02
C TRP A 334 53.02 10.76 -20.82
N GLY A 335 52.35 9.69 -20.39
CA GLY A 335 52.10 8.50 -21.19
C GLY A 335 50.74 8.59 -21.88
N ILE A 336 50.65 8.20 -23.15
CA ILE A 336 49.36 7.96 -23.82
C ILE A 336 48.92 6.56 -23.39
N TYR A 337 47.83 6.47 -22.65
CA TYR A 337 47.29 5.19 -22.15
C TYR A 337 46.16 4.70 -23.07
N ASP A 338 46.38 3.57 -23.78
CA ASP A 338 45.35 2.89 -24.57
C ASP A 338 44.69 1.78 -23.73
N PHE A 339 43.48 2.05 -23.22
CA PHE A 339 42.66 1.07 -22.50
C PHE A 339 41.72 0.34 -23.47
N LYS A 340 41.98 -0.93 -23.76
CA LYS A 340 41.11 -1.77 -24.61
C LYS A 340 40.14 -2.57 -23.73
N MET A 341 38.94 -2.05 -23.52
CA MET A 341 37.89 -2.71 -22.72
C MET A 341 36.97 -3.55 -23.63
N SER A 342 36.88 -4.86 -23.37
CA SER A 342 36.02 -5.79 -24.12
C SER A 342 34.88 -6.31 -23.24
N LEU A 343 33.65 -5.91 -23.56
CA LEU A 343 32.42 -6.45 -22.98
C LEU A 343 32.20 -7.87 -23.51
N LYS A 344 32.16 -8.89 -22.65
CA LYS A 344 32.06 -10.31 -23.07
C LYS A 344 30.78 -10.58 -23.89
N LYS A 345 30.90 -10.66 -25.21
CA LYS A 345 30.79 -11.97 -25.86
C LYS A 345 32.20 -12.57 -25.87
N ILE A 346 32.31 -13.82 -25.42
CA ILE A 346 33.57 -14.56 -25.25
C ILE A 346 34.51 -14.35 -26.45
N ILE A 347 35.68 -13.78 -26.24
CA ILE A 347 36.78 -13.80 -27.22
C ILE A 347 38.07 -14.11 -26.45
N ARG A 348 38.61 -15.31 -26.67
CA ARG A 348 40.03 -15.66 -26.48
C ARG A 348 40.82 -15.21 -27.73
N ILE A 349 42.16 -15.30 -27.69
CA ILE A 349 43.16 -15.41 -28.81
C ILE A 349 44.19 -14.23 -28.76
N PRO A 350 45.51 -14.42 -29.06
CA PRO A 350 46.58 -14.54 -28.07
C PRO A 350 47.66 -13.43 -28.25
N PHE A 351 48.73 -13.50 -27.46
CA PHE A 351 49.94 -12.69 -27.62
C PHE A 351 50.62 -12.90 -28.99
N VAL A 352 51.10 -11.82 -29.60
CA VAL A 352 52.20 -11.83 -30.57
C VAL A 352 53.35 -11.05 -29.95
N GLU A 353 54.48 -11.73 -29.72
CA GLU A 353 55.76 -11.11 -29.38
C GLU A 353 56.20 -10.16 -30.50
N SER A 354 56.47 -8.90 -30.18
CA SER A 354 57.42 -8.10 -30.95
C SER A 354 58.70 -7.98 -30.13
N LYS A 355 59.69 -8.79 -30.52
CA LYS A 355 61.09 -8.65 -30.12
C LYS A 355 61.55 -7.20 -30.30
N LEU A 356 62.22 -6.68 -29.29
CA LEU A 356 63.16 -5.57 -29.47
C LEU A 356 64.23 -6.00 -30.48
N SER A 357 64.53 -5.12 -31.42
CA SER A 357 65.84 -5.07 -32.08
C SER A 357 66.45 -3.72 -31.77
N SER A 358 67.72 -3.79 -31.33
CA SER A 358 68.70 -2.75 -31.05
C SER A 358 68.74 -1.59 -32.05
#